data_AF-N1PUH5-F1
#
_entry.id   AF-N1PUH5-F1
#
_cell.length_a   1.000
_cell.length_b   1.000
_cell.length_c   1.000
_cell.angle_alpha   90.00
_cell.angle_beta   90.00
_cell.angle_gamma   90.00
#
_symmetry.space_group_name_H-M   'P 1'
#
loop_
_entity.id
_entity.type
_entity.pdbx_description
1 polymer ?
#
loop_
_entity_poly.entity_id
_entity_poly.type
_entity_poly.pdbx_seq_one_letter_code
_entity_poly.pdbx_strand_id
1 'polypeptide(L)'
;MSWEQLDGKGPRWIGDDLPDLPKELQYAQDLPPKVTDKSVFFFGFDRPEKECCLHEQYMMYHKALLMGDEEVAAKVLEADTPAKAKKLGREVKNFKQETWDKNCDEVVEEGNFLKFSQNEDLGKVLLGTGVRQIVETSPNDRLWGIGFNTDDAEGNEREWGENKLGKALERARERLGK
;
A
#
# COMPACT_ATOMS: atom_id res chain seq x y z
N MET A 1 7.26 25.65 -23.85
CA MET A 1 7.58 25.01 -22.56
C MET A 1 7.67 23.52 -22.83
N SER A 2 8.86 23.11 -23.24
CA SER A 2 9.20 21.75 -23.66
C SER A 2 10.02 21.09 -22.57
N TRP A 3 9.71 19.83 -22.32
CA TRP A 3 10.48 18.90 -21.53
C TRP A 3 11.85 18.69 -22.17
N GLU A 4 12.91 19.12 -21.50
CA GLU A 4 14.27 18.69 -21.84
C GLU A 4 14.79 17.79 -20.73
N GLN A 5 15.14 16.57 -21.15
CA GLN A 5 15.88 15.57 -20.41
C GLN A 5 17.18 16.18 -19.90
N LEU A 6 17.31 16.31 -18.58
CA LEU A 6 18.60 16.52 -17.94
C LEU A 6 18.78 15.44 -16.88
N ASP A 7 19.90 14.71 -17.03
CA ASP A 7 20.60 13.81 -16.11
C ASP A 7 20.11 12.38 -15.81
N GLY A 8 18.90 11.96 -16.24
CA GLY A 8 18.53 10.55 -16.22
C GLY A 8 18.52 9.89 -14.83
N LYS A 9 18.52 10.68 -13.75
CA LYS A 9 18.24 10.22 -12.39
C LYS A 9 17.19 11.15 -11.83
N GLY A 10 15.95 10.66 -11.74
CA GLY A 10 14.84 11.37 -11.12
C GLY A 10 15.17 11.86 -9.70
N PRO A 11 14.33 12.76 -9.15
CA PRO A 11 14.59 13.42 -7.87
C PRO A 11 14.92 12.40 -6.77
N ARG A 12 16.14 12.48 -6.23
CA ARG A 12 16.52 11.74 -5.03
C ARG A 12 16.08 12.52 -3.80
N TRP A 13 15.49 11.83 -2.83
CA TRP A 13 15.50 12.31 -1.45
C TRP A 13 15.73 11.19 -0.44
N ILE A 14 16.08 11.65 0.77
CA ILE A 14 16.88 11.06 1.83
C ILE A 14 15.97 10.26 2.78
N GLY A 15 16.12 8.94 2.77
CA GLY A 15 15.45 8.02 3.70
C GLY A 15 16.42 7.53 4.77
N ASP A 16 16.89 8.42 5.63
CA ASP A 16 17.59 8.02 6.86
C ASP A 16 16.53 7.97 7.98
N ASP A 17 16.24 6.75 8.48
CA ASP A 17 15.62 6.39 9.77
C ASP A 17 14.54 5.28 9.71
N LEU A 18 14.77 4.23 8.92
CA LEU A 18 14.27 2.88 9.23
C LEU A 18 15.48 1.94 9.39
N PRO A 19 16.11 1.90 10.58
CA PRO A 19 17.30 1.10 10.78
C PRO A 19 16.89 -0.38 10.72
N ASP A 20 17.55 -1.14 9.84
CA ASP A 20 17.48 -2.61 9.72
C ASP A 20 16.49 -3.23 8.72
N LEU A 21 16.03 -2.52 7.68
CA LEU A 21 15.54 -3.23 6.49
C LEU A 21 16.73 -3.70 5.62
N PRO A 22 16.80 -4.99 5.24
CA PRO A 22 17.76 -5.50 4.27
C PRO A 22 17.83 -4.61 3.02
N LYS A 23 19.02 -4.41 2.45
CA LYS A 23 19.26 -3.49 1.33
C LYS A 23 18.37 -3.77 0.11
N GLU A 24 17.97 -5.02 -0.03
CA GLU A 24 17.10 -5.54 -1.07
C GLU A 24 15.66 -4.98 -0.96
N LEU A 25 15.20 -4.67 0.27
CA LEU A 25 13.86 -4.10 0.51
C LEU A 25 13.84 -2.57 0.40
N GLN A 26 14.98 -1.90 0.56
CA GLN A 26 15.10 -0.45 0.35
C GLN A 26 14.99 -0.06 -1.13
N TYR A 27 15.42 -0.96 -2.03
CA TYR A 27 15.44 -0.75 -3.48
C TYR A 27 14.08 -1.02 -4.15
N ALA A 28 13.23 -1.84 -3.54
CA ALA A 28 12.01 -2.33 -4.16
C ALA A 28 10.86 -1.30 -4.21
N GLN A 29 10.87 -0.26 -3.38
CA GLN A 29 9.87 0.83 -3.39
C GLN A 29 9.99 1.76 -4.62
N ASP A 30 11.17 1.79 -5.25
CA ASP A 30 11.48 2.64 -6.40
C ASP A 30 11.41 1.89 -7.73
N LEU A 31 11.19 0.57 -7.71
CA LEU A 31 11.12 -0.23 -8.93
C LEU A 31 9.78 0.02 -9.65
N PRO A 32 9.80 0.29 -10.97
CA PRO A 32 8.57 0.32 -11.74
C PRO A 32 7.89 -1.05 -11.63
N PRO A 33 6.55 -1.10 -11.55
CA PRO A 33 5.85 -2.37 -11.46
C PRO A 33 6.20 -3.25 -12.65
N LYS A 34 6.45 -4.55 -12.42
CA LYS A 34 6.60 -5.52 -13.50
C LYS A 34 5.21 -5.77 -14.08
N VAL A 35 5.04 -5.44 -15.36
CA VAL A 35 3.76 -5.60 -16.07
C VAL A 35 3.88 -6.73 -17.08
N THR A 36 2.94 -7.67 -17.02
CA THR A 36 2.77 -8.74 -18.01
C THR A 36 1.40 -8.60 -18.70
N ASP A 37 1.09 -9.51 -19.62
CA ASP A 37 -0.25 -9.57 -20.21
C ASP A 37 -1.35 -9.88 -19.18
N LYS A 38 -0.98 -10.55 -18.07
CA LYS A 38 -1.92 -11.04 -17.07
C LYS A 38 -1.91 -10.24 -15.78
N SER A 39 -0.76 -9.71 -15.38
CA SER A 39 -0.56 -9.20 -14.03
C SER A 39 0.26 -7.91 -14.00
N VAL A 40 0.00 -7.10 -12.97
CA VAL A 40 0.81 -5.96 -12.54
C VAL A 40 1.37 -6.32 -11.17
N PHE A 41 2.67 -6.57 -11.11
CA PHE A 41 3.39 -6.86 -9.87
C PHE A 41 3.98 -5.58 -9.31
N PHE A 42 3.80 -5.34 -8.02
CA PHE A 42 4.33 -4.17 -7.34
C PHE A 42 4.75 -4.54 -5.92
N PHE A 43 5.65 -3.76 -5.33
CA PHE A 43 6.05 -3.90 -3.93
C PHE A 43 5.96 -2.53 -3.25
N GLY A 44 5.04 -2.40 -2.30
CA GLY A 44 4.92 -1.21 -1.44
C GLY A 44 4.59 0.09 -2.19
N PHE A 45 3.37 0.61 -2.00
CA PHE A 45 3.00 1.97 -2.42
C PHE A 45 3.44 3.05 -1.41
N ASP A 46 4.39 2.79 -0.53
CA ASP A 46 4.81 3.72 0.53
C ASP A 46 5.77 4.80 -0.03
N ARG A 47 5.25 5.69 -0.87
CA ARG A 47 5.95 6.94 -1.18
C ARG A 47 5.71 7.95 -0.06
N PRO A 48 6.63 8.91 0.18
CA PRO A 48 6.42 10.00 1.14
C PRO A 48 5.30 10.98 0.72
N GLU A 49 4.61 10.70 -0.37
CA GLU A 49 3.48 11.48 -0.88
C GLU A 49 2.33 11.48 0.14
N LYS A 50 1.68 12.64 0.28
CA LYS A 50 0.62 12.88 1.26
C LYS A 50 -0.58 11.93 1.06
N GLU A 51 -0.79 11.49 -0.17
CA GLU A 51 -1.82 10.54 -0.59
C GLU A 51 -1.57 9.13 -0.05
N CYS A 52 -0.31 8.73 0.12
CA CYS A 52 0.03 7.49 0.80
C CYS A 52 -0.17 7.64 2.31
N CYS A 53 0.15 8.80 2.88
CA CYS A 53 -0.19 9.08 4.27
C CYS A 53 -1.70 8.92 4.54
N LEU A 54 -2.57 9.37 3.62
CA LEU A 54 -4.02 9.26 3.79
C LEU A 54 -4.50 7.81 3.93
N HIS A 55 -3.95 6.88 3.14
CA HIS A 55 -4.33 5.47 3.21
C HIS A 55 -3.93 4.83 4.53
N GLU A 56 -2.65 4.94 4.90
CA GLU A 56 -2.12 4.42 6.17
C GLU A 56 -2.81 5.07 7.37
N GLN A 57 -3.09 6.38 7.32
CA GLN A 57 -3.85 7.07 8.35
C GLN A 57 -5.26 6.51 8.46
N TYR A 58 -5.97 6.35 7.34
CA TYR A 58 -7.31 5.78 7.32
C TYR A 58 -7.33 4.41 7.98
N MET A 59 -6.43 3.52 7.58
CA MET A 59 -6.33 2.18 8.16
C MET A 59 -6.09 2.21 9.66
N MET A 60 -5.11 3.00 10.13
CA MET A 60 -4.73 3.00 11.55
C MET A 60 -5.77 3.75 12.41
N TYR A 61 -6.45 4.74 11.85
CA TYR A 61 -7.57 5.44 12.48
C TYR A 61 -8.74 4.48 12.73
N HIS A 62 -9.18 3.76 11.70
CA HIS A 62 -10.25 2.77 11.83
C HIS A 62 -9.85 1.60 12.71
N LYS A 63 -8.59 1.16 12.67
CA LYS A 63 -8.06 0.17 13.63
C LYS A 63 -8.25 0.63 15.07
N ALA A 64 -7.93 1.89 15.38
CA ALA A 64 -8.09 2.44 16.72
C ALA A 64 -9.57 2.55 17.13
N LEU A 65 -10.44 3.03 16.23
CA LEU A 65 -11.89 3.09 16.47
C LEU A 65 -12.51 1.71 16.76
N LEU A 66 -12.13 0.68 16.01
CA LEU A 66 -12.61 -0.69 16.23
C LEU A 66 -12.25 -1.24 17.61
N MET A 67 -11.20 -0.70 18.24
CA MET A 67 -10.77 -1.09 19.60
C MET A 67 -11.27 -0.13 20.68
N GLY A 68 -12.05 0.88 20.31
CA GLY A 68 -12.53 1.93 21.21
C GLY A 68 -11.42 2.86 21.72
N ASP A 69 -10.30 2.96 21.01
CA ASP A 69 -9.17 3.81 21.39
C ASP A 69 -9.23 5.16 20.66
N GLU A 70 -10.13 6.03 21.10
CA GLU A 70 -10.32 7.37 20.52
C GLU A 70 -9.08 8.26 20.67
N GLU A 71 -8.25 8.03 21.70
CA GLU A 71 -7.03 8.77 21.93
C GLU A 71 -6.01 8.49 20.82
N VAL A 72 -5.77 7.22 20.50
CA VAL A 72 -4.87 6.85 19.39
C VAL A 72 -5.49 7.24 18.05
N ALA A 73 -6.80 7.10 17.87
CA ALA A 73 -7.49 7.53 16.65
C ALA A 73 -7.23 9.02 16.36
N ALA A 74 -7.39 9.89 17.36
CA ALA A 74 -7.10 11.32 17.21
C ALA A 74 -5.63 11.59 16.85
N LYS A 75 -4.68 10.89 17.48
CA LYS A 75 -3.25 11.03 17.15
C LYS A 75 -2.93 10.61 15.71
N VAL A 76 -3.58 9.57 15.21
CA VAL A 76 -3.37 9.08 13.83
C VAL A 76 -3.82 10.12 12.81
N LEU A 77 -4.90 10.86 13.05
CA LEU A 77 -5.35 11.94 12.16
C LEU A 77 -4.32 13.08 12.05
N GLU A 78 -3.55 13.31 13.11
CA GLU A 78 -2.45 14.29 13.16
C GLU A 78 -1.11 13.72 12.61
N ALA A 79 -1.11 12.50 12.08
CA ALA A 79 0.07 11.98 11.40
C ALA A 79 0.26 12.69 10.04
N ASP A 80 1.51 12.93 9.68
CA ASP A 80 1.91 13.59 8.44
C ASP A 80 2.69 12.65 7.52
N THR A 81 2.99 11.45 8.02
CA THR A 81 3.71 10.41 7.27
C THR A 81 3.07 9.04 7.49
N PRO A 82 3.11 8.14 6.48
CA PRO A 82 2.70 6.75 6.63
C PRO A 82 3.40 6.04 7.79
N ALA A 83 4.70 6.29 7.98
CA ALA A 83 5.50 5.71 9.04
C ALA A 83 5.00 6.10 10.44
N LYS A 84 4.65 7.38 10.64
CA LYS A 84 4.08 7.87 11.90
C LYS A 84 2.71 7.28 12.16
N ALA A 85 1.83 7.22 11.16
CA ALA A 85 0.53 6.58 11.27
C ALA A 85 0.66 5.10 11.64
N LYS A 86 1.53 4.34 10.94
CA LYS A 86 1.85 2.94 11.24
C LYS A 86 2.38 2.75 12.65
N LYS A 87 3.24 3.66 13.13
CA LYS A 87 3.76 3.62 14.51
C LYS A 87 2.64 3.78 15.53
N LEU A 88 1.78 4.79 15.38
CA LEU A 88 0.64 5.02 16.26
C LEU A 88 -0.36 3.85 16.23
N GLY A 89 -0.58 3.25 15.06
CA GLY A 89 -1.43 2.07 14.93
C GLY A 89 -0.92 0.81 15.65
N ARG A 90 0.38 0.76 16.02
CA ARG A 90 0.94 -0.28 16.91
C ARG A 90 0.69 0.02 18.40
N GLU A 91 0.35 1.26 18.75
CA GLU A 91 0.08 1.70 20.11
C GLU A 91 -1.40 1.58 20.51
N VAL A 92 -2.28 1.15 19.58
CA VAL A 92 -3.72 0.93 19.82
C VAL A 92 -3.92 -0.02 21.00
N LYS A 93 -4.60 0.47 22.04
CA LYS A 93 -4.94 -0.27 23.25
C LYS A 93 -6.03 -1.30 22.96
N ASN A 94 -6.08 -2.36 23.79
CA ASN A 94 -7.12 -3.40 23.73
C ASN A 94 -7.27 -4.08 22.35
N PHE A 95 -6.18 -4.17 21.58
CA PHE A 95 -6.24 -4.75 20.24
C PHE A 95 -6.74 -6.20 20.27
N LYS A 96 -7.82 -6.46 19.54
CA LYS A 96 -8.42 -7.78 19.36
C LYS A 96 -8.22 -8.23 17.92
N GLN A 97 -7.35 -9.23 17.72
CA GLN A 97 -7.04 -9.76 16.40
C GLN A 97 -8.31 -10.22 15.65
N GLU A 98 -9.20 -10.95 16.33
CA GLU A 98 -10.45 -11.42 15.71
C GLU A 98 -11.36 -10.27 15.23
N THR A 99 -11.44 -9.19 16.00
CA THR A 99 -12.20 -7.99 15.58
C THR A 99 -11.55 -7.35 14.37
N TRP A 100 -10.22 -7.23 14.36
CA TRP A 100 -9.51 -6.68 13.20
C TRP A 100 -9.68 -7.55 11.96
N ASP A 101 -9.49 -8.86 12.07
CA ASP A 101 -9.58 -9.80 10.93
C ASP A 101 -10.95 -9.80 10.27
N LYS A 102 -12.02 -9.54 11.02
CA LYS A 102 -13.39 -9.43 10.49
C LYS A 102 -13.66 -8.13 9.73
N ASN A 103 -12.88 -7.07 9.97
CA ASN A 103 -13.17 -5.73 9.45
C ASN A 103 -12.06 -5.16 8.55
N CYS A 104 -10.85 -5.71 8.61
CA CYS A 104 -9.68 -5.11 7.97
C CYS A 104 -9.78 -5.07 6.44
N ASP A 105 -10.41 -6.07 5.83
CA ASP A 105 -10.57 -6.12 4.38
C ASP A 105 -11.40 -4.93 3.85
N GLU A 106 -12.52 -4.60 4.51
CA GLU A 106 -13.37 -3.46 4.16
C GLU A 106 -12.66 -2.13 4.42
N VAL A 107 -11.96 -2.01 5.55
CA VAL A 107 -11.19 -0.80 5.89
C VAL A 107 -10.09 -0.55 4.85
N VAL A 108 -9.34 -1.58 4.45
CA VAL A 108 -8.27 -1.43 3.45
C VAL A 108 -8.82 -1.15 2.07
N GLU A 109 -9.93 -1.76 1.69
CA GLU A 109 -10.60 -1.47 0.42
C GLU A 109 -11.09 -0.03 0.35
N GLU A 110 -11.82 0.45 1.37
CA GLU A 110 -12.32 1.83 1.40
C GLU A 110 -11.15 2.82 1.39
N GLY A 111 -10.11 2.57 2.18
CA GLY A 111 -8.91 3.41 2.19
C GLY A 111 -8.23 3.49 0.82
N ASN A 112 -8.15 2.39 0.09
CA ASN A 112 -7.62 2.38 -1.28
C ASN A 112 -8.55 3.16 -2.22
N PHE A 113 -9.85 2.89 -2.19
CA PHE A 113 -10.82 3.62 -3.01
C PHE A 113 -10.74 5.13 -2.78
N LEU A 114 -10.69 5.59 -1.54
CA LEU A 114 -10.58 7.01 -1.21
C LEU A 114 -9.27 7.62 -1.74
N LYS A 115 -8.13 6.92 -1.58
CA LYS A 115 -6.84 7.36 -2.13
C LYS A 115 -6.91 7.60 -3.64
N PHE A 116 -7.45 6.63 -4.38
CA PHE A 116 -7.47 6.67 -5.84
C PHE A 116 -8.62 7.51 -6.43
N SER A 117 -9.70 7.74 -5.69
CA SER A 117 -10.82 8.59 -6.12
C SER A 117 -10.58 10.08 -5.90
N GLN A 118 -9.76 10.45 -4.90
CA GLN A 118 -9.47 11.85 -4.59
C GLN A 118 -8.31 12.44 -5.40
N ASN A 119 -7.45 11.60 -5.98
CA ASN A 119 -6.34 12.02 -6.82
C ASN A 119 -6.49 11.44 -8.22
N GLU A 120 -6.81 12.30 -9.20
CA GLU A 120 -7.08 11.88 -10.58
C GLU A 120 -5.90 11.16 -11.24
N ASP A 121 -4.66 11.56 -10.95
CA ASP A 121 -3.48 10.97 -11.58
C ASP A 121 -3.20 9.57 -11.00
N LEU A 122 -3.35 9.40 -9.69
CA LEU A 122 -3.32 8.07 -9.08
C LEU A 122 -4.48 7.20 -9.59
N GLY A 123 -5.69 7.76 -9.71
CA GLY A 123 -6.84 7.09 -10.26
C GLY A 123 -6.60 6.57 -11.69
N LYS A 124 -5.99 7.38 -12.56
CA LYS A 124 -5.57 6.96 -13.92
C LYS A 124 -4.56 5.81 -13.88
N VAL A 125 -3.61 5.82 -12.93
CA VAL A 125 -2.66 4.71 -12.76
C VAL A 125 -3.40 3.42 -12.41
N LEU A 126 -4.32 3.46 -11.44
CA LEU A 126 -5.09 2.28 -11.03
C LEU A 126 -5.98 1.75 -12.17
N LEU A 127 -6.70 2.63 -12.85
CA LEU A 127 -7.53 2.26 -14.01
C LEU A 127 -6.69 1.74 -15.18
N GLY A 128 -5.47 2.28 -15.37
CA GLY A 128 -4.52 1.86 -16.40
C GLY A 128 -4.04 0.41 -16.26
N THR A 129 -4.21 -0.21 -15.09
CA THR A 129 -3.95 -1.65 -14.91
C THR A 129 -4.92 -2.51 -15.74
N GLY A 130 -6.08 -1.96 -16.12
CA GLY A 130 -7.07 -2.62 -16.97
C GLY A 130 -7.74 -3.79 -16.26
N VAL A 131 -7.76 -4.96 -16.91
CA VAL A 131 -8.32 -6.20 -16.35
C VAL A 131 -7.25 -7.12 -15.74
N ARG A 132 -6.00 -6.64 -15.66
CA ARG A 132 -4.88 -7.42 -15.13
C ARG A 132 -5.05 -7.64 -13.63
N GLN A 133 -4.52 -8.77 -13.16
CA GLN A 133 -4.40 -9.05 -11.74
C GLN A 133 -3.38 -8.10 -11.10
N ILE A 134 -3.71 -7.50 -9.96
CA ILE A 134 -2.80 -6.64 -9.19
C ILE A 134 -2.17 -7.50 -8.09
N VAL A 135 -0.83 -7.55 -8.03
CA VAL A 135 -0.09 -8.51 -7.21
C VAL A 135 0.94 -7.80 -6.32
N GLU A 136 0.72 -7.81 -5.01
CA GLU A 136 1.65 -7.26 -4.01
C GLU A 136 2.74 -8.28 -3.68
N THR A 137 3.96 -8.02 -4.18
CA THR A 137 5.12 -8.91 -4.11
C THR A 137 5.97 -8.67 -2.88
N SER A 138 5.33 -8.66 -1.72
CA SER A 138 6.00 -8.57 -0.42
C SER A 138 6.51 -9.96 0.01
N PRO A 139 7.83 -10.19 0.11
CA PRO A 139 8.38 -11.52 0.41
C PRO A 139 8.10 -11.98 1.84
N ASN A 140 7.89 -11.04 2.77
CA ASN A 140 7.67 -11.32 4.18
C ASN A 140 6.19 -11.23 4.60
N ASP A 141 5.27 -11.00 3.65
CA ASP A 141 3.84 -10.90 3.90
C ASP A 141 3.07 -11.85 2.98
N ARG A 142 2.47 -12.88 3.57
CA ARG A 142 1.64 -13.88 2.89
C ARG A 142 0.14 -13.63 3.03
N LEU A 143 -0.28 -12.59 3.74
CA LEU A 143 -1.67 -12.26 3.95
C LEU A 143 -2.09 -11.10 3.05
N TRP A 144 -1.38 -9.98 3.14
CA TRP A 144 -1.64 -8.82 2.28
C TRP A 144 -0.88 -8.91 0.96
N GLY A 145 0.30 -9.55 0.97
CA GLY A 145 1.09 -9.88 -0.21
C GLY A 145 1.08 -11.37 -0.57
N ILE A 146 1.89 -11.73 -1.57
CA ILE A 146 2.06 -13.11 -2.04
C ILE A 146 3.19 -13.87 -1.35
N GLY A 147 4.04 -13.23 -0.54
CA GLY A 147 5.20 -13.91 0.07
C GLY A 147 6.35 -14.21 -0.88
N PHE A 148 6.40 -13.55 -2.03
CA PHE A 148 7.50 -13.62 -3.00
C PHE A 148 7.89 -12.21 -3.41
N ASN A 149 9.17 -12.01 -3.73
CA ASN A 149 9.61 -10.80 -4.43
C ASN A 149 9.11 -10.83 -5.90
N THR A 150 9.23 -9.71 -6.62
CA THR A 150 8.73 -9.58 -7.99
C THR A 150 9.37 -10.56 -8.99
N ASP A 151 10.65 -10.87 -8.81
CA ASP A 151 11.41 -11.71 -9.75
C ASP A 151 11.07 -13.19 -9.61
N ASP A 152 10.79 -13.64 -8.38
CA ASP A 152 10.47 -15.04 -8.05
C ASP A 152 8.96 -15.33 -8.07
N ALA A 153 8.11 -14.31 -8.21
CA ALA A 153 6.66 -14.46 -8.15
C ALA A 153 6.10 -15.31 -9.31
N GLU A 154 6.54 -15.03 -10.54
CA GLU A 154 5.99 -15.63 -11.75
C GLU A 154 6.38 -17.11 -11.88
N GLY A 155 5.41 -17.97 -12.16
CA GLY A 155 5.59 -19.43 -12.19
C GLY A 155 5.43 -20.14 -10.84
N ASN A 156 5.31 -19.39 -9.74
CA ASN A 156 5.07 -19.90 -8.39
C ASN A 156 3.65 -19.58 -7.89
N GLU A 157 2.68 -19.33 -8.77
CA GLU A 157 1.34 -18.84 -8.42
C GLU A 157 0.59 -19.75 -7.44
N ARG A 158 0.88 -21.05 -7.46
CA ARG A 158 0.29 -22.04 -6.55
C ARG A 158 0.78 -21.92 -5.11
N GLU A 159 1.93 -21.27 -4.91
CA GLU A 159 2.58 -21.10 -3.60
C GLU A 159 2.35 -19.69 -3.03
N TRP A 160 1.67 -18.82 -3.78
CA TRP A 160 1.39 -17.46 -3.34
C TRP A 160 0.56 -17.42 -2.05
N GLY A 161 0.79 -16.38 -1.27
CA GLY A 161 -0.08 -15.95 -0.20
C GLY A 161 -1.42 -15.40 -0.70
N GLU A 162 -2.19 -14.83 0.22
CA GLU A 162 -3.57 -14.41 -0.02
C GLU A 162 -3.69 -13.16 -0.91
N ASN A 163 -2.64 -12.35 -1.04
CA ASN A 163 -2.62 -11.13 -1.84
C ASN A 163 -3.84 -10.22 -1.57
N LYS A 164 -4.24 -10.05 -0.31
CA LYS A 164 -5.43 -9.27 0.05
C LYS A 164 -5.36 -7.83 -0.44
N LEU A 165 -4.17 -7.21 -0.45
CA LEU A 165 -4.00 -5.84 -0.92
C LEU A 165 -4.25 -5.73 -2.42
N GLY A 166 -3.69 -6.65 -3.21
CA GLY A 166 -3.94 -6.72 -4.65
C GLY A 166 -5.44 -6.85 -4.97
N LYS A 167 -6.14 -7.76 -4.26
CA LYS A 167 -7.59 -7.93 -4.37
C LYS A 167 -8.37 -6.67 -3.97
N ALA A 168 -7.92 -5.95 -2.93
CA ALA A 168 -8.56 -4.70 -2.50
C ALA A 168 -8.38 -3.58 -3.55
N LEU A 169 -7.20 -3.48 -4.17
CA LEU A 169 -6.94 -2.55 -5.27
C LEU A 169 -7.80 -2.85 -6.50
N GLU A 170 -8.00 -4.12 -6.85
CA GLU A 170 -8.89 -4.53 -7.93
C GLU A 170 -10.34 -4.11 -7.68
N ARG A 171 -10.85 -4.29 -6.45
CA ARG A 171 -12.20 -3.84 -6.07
C ARG A 171 -12.32 -2.32 -6.07
N ALA A 172 -11.31 -1.61 -5.58
CA ALA A 172 -11.24 -0.15 -5.66
C ALA A 172 -11.26 0.33 -7.12
N ARG A 173 -10.53 -0.34 -8.02
CA ARG A 173 -10.52 -0.07 -9.47
C ARG A 173 -11.91 -0.27 -10.08
N GLU A 174 -12.56 -1.38 -9.78
CA GLU A 174 -13.91 -1.68 -10.26
C GLU A 174 -14.93 -0.63 -9.79
N ARG A 175 -14.81 -0.16 -8.55
CA ARG A 175 -15.67 0.89 -8.01
C ARG A 175 -15.38 2.26 -8.65
N LEU A 176 -14.12 2.59 -8.90
CA LEU A 176 -13.71 3.86 -9.50
C LEU A 176 -14.10 3.97 -10.99
N GLY A 177 -14.15 2.84 -11.70
CA GLY A 177 -14.53 2.80 -13.11
C GLY A 177 -16.04 2.76 -13.40
N LYS A 178 -16.89 2.76 -12.37
CA LYS A 178 -18.36 2.88 -12.49
C LYS A 178 -18.78 4.33 -12.60
#